data_AF-A0A8T3XCJ0-F1
#
_entry.id   AF-A0A8T3XCJ0-F1
#
_cell.length_a   1.000
_cell.length_b   1.000
_cell.length_c   1.000
_cell.angle_alpha   90.00
_cell.angle_beta   90.00
_cell.angle_gamma   90.00
#
_symmetry.space_group_name_H-M   'P 1'
#
loop_
_entity.id
_entity.type
_entity.pdbx_description
1 polymer ?
#
loop_
_entity_poly.entity_id
_entity_poly.type
_entity_poly.pdbx_seq_one_letter_code
_entity_poly.pdbx_strand_id
1 'polypeptide(L)'
;MDNYAKLLERISQASRLQKEELERKVEAKRAKLSGLVSKEGAIQIVAAELGINFDRERMKISELVQGMKRVNVAGKILNIFPIRQYNKNGREGKVANMVIADESSNIKIVLWDISHIALIENGKIKTGDVIEIGNAMIRNGELHLSSFSDIKQSNERIDNVVTKRVYHIKRISDAKTGQDLKTRAVIVQAFDPRYFEVCSECGKKVIDSECKIHGKVEPKRRALINVVLDDGTDNIRALLSNELAIKLGLGEEDIFSLEKFYEKKSSVIGEEKFFAGSIRSNALYNTTEFNIESIEDFSIEDLIKDLEGNK
;
A
#
# COMPACT_ATOMS: atom_id res chain seq x y z
N MET A 1 6.71 8.14 -9.92
CA MET A 1 8.11 7.76 -10.21
C MET A 1 8.30 6.28 -9.98
N ASP A 2 8.85 5.58 -10.97
CA ASP A 2 9.21 4.16 -10.89
C ASP A 2 10.25 3.90 -9.78
N ASN A 3 10.21 2.71 -9.20
CA ASN A 3 11.11 2.24 -8.13
C ASN A 3 12.59 2.37 -8.54
N TYR A 4 12.87 2.07 -9.81
CA TYR A 4 14.18 2.23 -10.42
C TYR A 4 14.63 3.69 -10.46
N ALA A 5 13.76 4.60 -10.91
CA ALA A 5 14.08 6.02 -11.02
C ALA A 5 14.43 6.65 -9.66
N LYS A 6 13.69 6.28 -8.59
CA LYS A 6 14.00 6.72 -7.23
C LYS A 6 15.38 6.22 -6.76
N LEU A 7 15.72 4.96 -7.01
CA LEU A 7 17.04 4.41 -6.69
C LEU A 7 18.15 5.08 -7.49
N LEU A 8 17.92 5.31 -8.79
CA LEU A 8 18.85 5.98 -9.70
C LEU A 8 19.17 7.39 -9.21
N GLU A 9 18.14 8.17 -8.87
CA GLU A 9 18.30 9.52 -8.37
C GLU A 9 19.12 9.56 -7.08
N ARG A 10 18.83 8.66 -6.14
CA ARG A 10 19.56 8.61 -4.87
C ARG A 10 21.01 8.18 -5.03
N ILE A 11 21.26 7.14 -5.82
CA ILE A 11 22.63 6.66 -6.06
C ILE A 11 23.41 7.69 -6.87
N SER A 12 22.77 8.41 -7.81
CA SER A 12 23.37 9.54 -8.52
C SER A 12 23.81 10.64 -7.56
N GLN A 13 22.95 11.04 -6.61
CA GLN A 13 23.30 12.02 -5.58
C GLN A 13 24.46 11.54 -4.68
N ALA A 14 24.43 10.29 -4.21
CA ALA A 14 25.45 9.74 -3.34
C ALA A 14 26.80 9.49 -4.04
N SER A 15 26.77 9.06 -5.31
CA SER A 15 27.97 8.80 -6.13
C SER A 15 28.54 10.06 -6.79
N ARG A 16 27.78 11.16 -6.84
CA ARG A 16 28.03 12.36 -7.66
C ARG A 16 28.16 12.07 -9.16
N LEU A 17 27.62 10.94 -9.63
CA LEU A 17 27.58 10.60 -11.05
C LEU A 17 26.30 11.15 -11.69
N GLN A 18 26.41 11.56 -12.95
CA GLN A 18 25.26 11.91 -13.78
C GLN A 18 24.33 10.69 -13.93
N LYS A 19 23.01 10.92 -14.00
CA LYS A 19 22.00 9.86 -14.08
C LYS A 19 22.25 8.95 -15.30
N GLU A 20 22.58 9.53 -16.45
CA GLU A 20 22.86 8.79 -17.69
C GLU A 20 24.07 7.86 -17.55
N GLU A 21 25.11 8.31 -16.84
CA GLU A 21 26.30 7.48 -16.61
C GLU A 21 25.97 6.27 -15.71
N LEU A 22 25.17 6.51 -14.67
CA LEU A 22 24.72 5.45 -13.78
C LEU A 22 23.84 4.44 -14.52
N GLU A 23 22.91 4.90 -15.38
CA GLU A 23 22.09 4.03 -16.22
C GLU A 23 22.94 3.15 -17.14
N ARG A 24 23.98 3.70 -17.77
CA ARG A 24 24.91 2.90 -18.58
C ARG A 24 25.61 1.83 -17.77
N LYS A 25 26.03 2.12 -16.52
CA LYS A 25 26.62 1.11 -15.62
C LYS A 25 25.61 0.03 -15.26
N VAL A 26 24.34 0.39 -15.01
CA VAL A 26 23.26 -0.57 -14.72
C VAL A 26 23.00 -1.49 -15.91
N GLU A 27 22.84 -0.94 -17.12
CA GLU A 27 22.60 -1.73 -18.34
C GLU A 27 23.78 -2.67 -18.62
N ALA A 28 25.01 -2.18 -18.51
CA ALA A 28 26.21 -3.00 -18.65
C ALA A 28 26.27 -4.13 -17.62
N LYS A 29 25.87 -3.86 -16.37
CA LYS A 29 25.82 -4.88 -15.31
C LYS A 29 24.75 -5.92 -15.57
N ARG A 30 23.56 -5.51 -16.04
CA ARG A 30 22.48 -6.41 -16.40
C ARG A 30 22.87 -7.33 -17.56
N ALA A 31 23.54 -6.78 -18.58
CA ALA A 31 24.08 -7.54 -19.70
C ALA A 31 25.15 -8.56 -19.25
N LYS A 32 26.09 -8.17 -18.37
CA LYS A 32 27.09 -9.08 -17.79
C LYS A 32 26.48 -10.25 -17.04
N LEU A 33 25.33 -10.03 -16.41
CA LEU A 33 24.58 -11.07 -15.69
C LEU A 33 23.57 -11.80 -16.59
N SER A 34 23.75 -11.72 -17.91
CA SER A 34 22.90 -12.40 -18.92
C SER A 34 21.41 -12.09 -18.78
N GLY A 35 21.06 -10.90 -18.28
CA GLY A 35 19.66 -10.52 -18.04
C GLY A 35 18.96 -11.26 -16.90
N LEU A 36 19.68 -12.08 -16.12
CA LEU A 36 19.10 -12.84 -15.00
C LEU A 36 18.67 -11.96 -13.82
N VAL A 37 19.06 -10.68 -13.83
CA VAL A 37 18.77 -9.72 -12.77
C VAL A 37 17.93 -8.59 -13.34
N SER A 38 16.91 -8.15 -12.57
CA SER A 38 16.09 -7.00 -12.95
C SER A 38 16.90 -5.70 -12.98
N LYS A 39 16.34 -4.62 -13.55
CA LYS A 39 16.96 -3.29 -13.48
C LYS A 39 17.22 -2.85 -12.04
N GLU A 40 16.28 -3.12 -11.13
CA GLU A 40 16.37 -2.82 -9.70
C GLU A 40 17.44 -3.68 -8.99
N GLY A 41 17.60 -4.94 -9.38
CA GLY A 41 18.69 -5.76 -8.85
C GLY A 41 20.05 -5.29 -9.37
N ALA A 42 20.14 -4.93 -10.66
CA ALA A 42 21.38 -4.47 -11.28
C ALA A 42 21.86 -3.15 -10.66
N ILE A 43 20.96 -2.21 -10.38
CA ILE A 43 21.32 -0.93 -9.75
C ILE A 43 21.79 -1.09 -8.31
N GLN A 44 21.24 -2.04 -7.56
CA GLN A 44 21.73 -2.36 -6.21
C GLN A 44 23.15 -2.92 -6.25
N ILE A 45 23.48 -3.74 -7.25
CA ILE A 45 24.84 -4.24 -7.42
C ILE A 45 25.80 -3.10 -7.78
N VAL A 46 25.38 -2.20 -8.69
CA VAL A 46 26.18 -1.02 -9.05
C VAL A 46 26.39 -0.11 -7.83
N ALA A 47 25.37 0.11 -6.99
CA ALA A 47 25.52 0.87 -5.75
C ALA A 47 26.57 0.26 -4.82
N ALA A 48 26.53 -1.06 -4.64
CA ALA A 48 27.52 -1.78 -3.83
C ALA A 48 28.93 -1.68 -4.42
N GLU A 49 29.09 -1.75 -5.74
CA GLU A 49 30.39 -1.56 -6.43
C GLU A 49 30.94 -0.14 -6.28
N LEU A 50 30.06 0.86 -6.18
CA LEU A 50 30.42 2.25 -5.92
C LEU A 50 30.70 2.52 -4.43
N GLY A 51 30.62 1.50 -3.57
CA GLY A 51 30.82 1.64 -2.12
C GLY A 51 29.69 2.38 -1.41
N ILE A 52 28.54 2.55 -2.06
CA ILE A 52 27.39 3.26 -1.51
C ILE A 52 26.55 2.27 -0.72
N ASN A 53 26.51 2.48 0.60
CA ASN A 53 25.71 1.67 1.49
C ASN A 53 24.79 2.57 2.34
N PHE A 54 23.48 2.33 2.23
CA PHE A 54 22.45 3.06 2.98
C PHE A 54 22.06 2.36 4.29
N ASP A 55 22.67 1.22 4.63
CA ASP A 55 22.35 0.36 5.80
C ASP A 55 22.38 1.09 7.16
N ARG A 56 23.04 2.25 7.26
CA ARG A 56 23.17 3.03 8.50
C ARG A 56 22.49 4.39 8.44
N GLU A 57 21.95 4.77 7.29
CA GLU A 57 21.29 6.06 7.14
C GLU A 57 19.85 5.95 7.64
N ARG A 58 19.41 6.94 8.42
CA ARG A 58 18.00 7.09 8.77
C ARG A 58 17.29 7.76 7.62
N MET A 59 16.26 7.09 7.11
CA MET A 59 15.49 7.56 5.96
C MET A 59 14.17 8.19 6.36
N LYS A 60 13.67 9.06 5.48
CA LYS A 60 12.27 9.48 5.49
C LYS A 60 11.37 8.36 4.94
N ILE A 61 10.14 8.28 5.45
CA ILE A 61 9.19 7.24 5.03
C ILE A 61 8.83 7.37 3.55
N SER A 62 8.73 8.59 3.01
CA SER A 62 8.46 8.85 1.59
C SER A 62 9.57 8.38 0.62
N GLU A 63 10.79 8.23 1.12
CA GLU A 63 11.95 7.69 0.39
C GLU A 63 11.95 6.16 0.35
N LEU A 64 11.00 5.55 1.07
CA LEU A 64 10.58 4.16 1.07
C LEU A 64 10.50 3.57 -0.34
N VAL A 65 11.37 2.65 -0.76
CA VAL A 65 11.18 1.93 -2.03
C VAL A 65 11.19 0.41 -1.90
N GLN A 66 10.38 -0.23 -2.74
CA GLN A 66 10.13 -1.67 -2.72
C GLN A 66 11.43 -2.45 -2.92
N GLY A 67 11.68 -3.43 -2.04
CA GLY A 67 12.85 -4.30 -2.11
C GLY A 67 14.07 -3.78 -1.34
N MET A 68 14.02 -2.56 -0.78
CA MET A 68 15.06 -2.09 0.14
C MET A 68 15.16 -3.00 1.37
N LYS A 69 16.39 -3.27 1.80
CA LYS A 69 16.73 -4.07 2.97
C LYS A 69 17.52 -3.21 3.95
N ARG A 70 17.52 -3.64 5.21
CA ARG A 70 18.29 -3.02 6.31
C ARG A 70 17.98 -1.52 6.48
N VAL A 71 16.72 -1.18 6.31
CA VAL A 71 16.27 0.21 6.27
C VAL A 71 16.03 0.69 7.70
N ASN A 72 16.48 1.92 7.99
CA ASN A 72 16.30 2.54 9.29
C ASN A 72 15.36 3.74 9.16
N VAL A 73 14.34 3.81 10.00
CA VAL A 73 13.36 4.89 10.03
C VAL A 73 13.02 5.25 11.47
N ALA A 74 12.48 6.45 11.68
CA ALA A 74 11.71 6.69 12.89
C ALA A 74 10.40 7.37 12.54
N GLY A 75 9.38 7.10 13.35
CA GLY A 75 8.06 7.63 13.14
C GLY A 75 7.22 7.54 14.40
N LYS A 76 6.19 8.39 14.45
CA LYS A 76 5.17 8.37 15.48
C LYS A 76 4.14 7.31 15.17
N ILE A 77 3.77 6.52 16.16
CA ILE A 77 2.73 5.49 16.01
C ILE A 77 1.37 6.16 15.93
N LEU A 78 0.72 6.01 14.78
CA LEU A 78 -0.65 6.50 14.56
C LEU A 78 -1.70 5.52 15.04
N ASN A 79 -1.46 4.22 14.82
CA ASN A 79 -2.42 3.18 15.12
C ASN A 79 -1.73 1.84 15.35
N ILE A 80 -2.25 1.05 16.29
CA ILE A 80 -1.84 -0.35 16.52
C ILE A 80 -3.06 -1.24 16.30
N PHE A 81 -2.96 -2.19 15.38
CA PHE A 81 -4.04 -3.12 15.08
C PHE A 81 -4.06 -4.29 16.07
N PRO A 82 -5.22 -4.96 16.27
CA PRO A 82 -5.30 -6.16 17.09
C PRO A 82 -4.32 -7.24 16.64
N ILE A 83 -3.61 -7.83 17.61
CA ILE A 83 -2.66 -8.93 17.38
C ILE A 83 -3.45 -10.14 16.87
N ARG A 84 -2.97 -10.73 15.77
CA ARG A 84 -3.57 -11.93 15.18
C ARG A 84 -2.70 -13.13 15.48
N GLN A 85 -3.33 -14.23 15.86
CA GLN A 85 -2.68 -15.54 15.97
C GLN A 85 -2.86 -16.31 14.66
N TYR A 86 -1.85 -17.07 14.28
CA TYR A 86 -1.91 -17.98 13.15
C TYR A 86 -1.26 -19.31 13.51
N ASN A 87 -1.73 -20.39 12.88
CA ASN A 87 -1.07 -21.68 12.95
C ASN A 87 -0.54 -22.02 11.56
N LYS A 88 0.77 -22.26 11.45
CA LYS A 88 1.41 -22.69 10.21
C LYS A 88 2.18 -23.98 10.48
N ASN A 89 1.73 -25.07 9.85
CA ASN A 89 2.34 -26.41 9.96
C ASN A 89 2.46 -26.88 11.42
N GLY A 90 1.43 -26.64 12.23
CA GLY A 90 1.41 -27.03 13.65
C GLY A 90 2.18 -26.10 14.59
N ARG A 91 2.83 -25.05 14.06
CA ARG A 91 3.47 -24.01 14.89
C ARG A 91 2.55 -22.81 15.01
N GLU A 92 2.23 -22.46 16.26
CA GLU A 92 1.54 -21.22 16.57
C GLU A 92 2.49 -20.03 16.44
N GLY A 93 1.98 -18.95 15.86
CA GLY A 93 2.69 -17.69 15.70
C GLY A 93 1.75 -16.51 15.91
N LYS A 94 2.35 -15.36 16.23
CA LYS A 94 1.63 -14.08 16.35
C LYS A 94 2.10 -13.14 15.25
N VAL A 95 1.20 -12.26 14.82
CA VAL A 95 1.53 -11.14 13.94
C VAL A 95 0.83 -9.89 14.47
N ALA A 96 1.59 -8.81 14.60
CA ALA A 96 1.06 -7.50 14.94
C ALA A 96 1.29 -6.53 13.78
N ASN A 97 0.35 -5.61 13.59
CA ASN A 97 0.48 -4.56 12.59
C ASN A 97 0.34 -3.21 13.30
N MET A 98 1.07 -2.21 12.82
CA MET A 98 0.89 -0.82 13.26
C MET A 98 1.14 0.13 12.09
N VAL A 99 0.73 1.37 12.21
CA VAL A 99 1.06 2.44 11.25
C VAL A 99 1.94 3.45 11.97
N ILE A 100 3.10 3.76 11.39
CA ILE A 100 3.91 4.90 11.81
C ILE A 100 3.90 5.97 10.76
N ALA A 101 4.12 7.21 11.20
CA ALA A 101 4.22 8.36 10.33
C ALA A 101 5.35 9.30 10.75
N ASP A 102 5.96 9.92 9.76
CA ASP A 102 6.87 11.04 9.91
C ASP A 102 6.27 12.27 9.20
N GLU A 103 7.05 13.33 9.06
CA GLU A 103 6.60 14.54 8.35
C GLU A 103 6.44 14.34 6.84
N SER A 104 6.94 13.23 6.29
CA SER A 104 6.99 12.97 4.86
C SER A 104 5.90 12.03 4.37
N SER A 105 5.54 11.00 5.15
CA SER A 105 4.54 10.00 4.80
C SER A 105 4.18 9.12 6.02
N ASN A 106 3.31 8.13 5.80
CA ASN A 106 3.14 7.01 6.73
C ASN A 106 3.34 5.66 6.03
N ILE A 107 3.67 4.66 6.84
CA ILE A 107 3.87 3.29 6.38
C ILE A 107 3.34 2.30 7.41
N LYS A 108 2.79 1.20 6.90
CA LYS A 108 2.37 0.09 7.73
C LYS A 108 3.56 -0.79 8.07
N ILE A 109 3.67 -1.16 9.34
CA ILE A 109 4.65 -2.08 9.88
C ILE A 109 4.01 -3.44 10.12
N VAL A 110 4.74 -4.50 9.80
CA VAL A 110 4.39 -5.89 10.12
C VAL A 110 5.45 -6.48 11.05
N LEU A 111 5.02 -6.83 12.27
CA LEU A 111 5.86 -7.46 13.29
C LEU A 111 5.57 -8.96 13.32
N TRP A 112 6.62 -9.76 13.12
CA TRP A 112 6.56 -11.22 13.23
C TRP A 112 7.26 -11.76 14.46
N ASP A 113 8.20 -11.00 15.03
CA ASP A 113 8.98 -11.43 16.19
C ASP A 113 8.19 -11.29 17.50
N ILE A 114 8.21 -12.34 18.33
CA ILE A 114 7.45 -12.39 19.58
C ILE A 114 7.96 -11.33 20.57
N SER A 115 9.25 -11.03 20.58
CA SER A 115 9.85 -10.03 21.49
C SER A 115 9.38 -8.63 21.13
N HIS A 116 9.27 -8.32 19.84
CA HIS A 116 8.71 -7.04 19.37
C HIS A 116 7.22 -6.93 19.69
N ILE A 117 6.47 -8.00 19.47
CA ILE A 117 5.04 -8.05 19.78
C ILE A 117 4.81 -7.87 21.29
N ALA A 118 5.67 -8.45 22.13
CA ALA A 118 5.60 -8.30 23.58
C ALA A 118 5.77 -6.85 24.05
N LEU A 119 6.43 -5.97 23.28
CA LEU A 119 6.50 -4.54 23.63
C LEU A 119 5.13 -3.86 23.55
N ILE A 120 4.28 -4.32 22.64
CA ILE A 120 2.89 -3.87 22.52
C ILE A 120 2.03 -4.50 23.63
N GLU A 121 2.13 -5.82 23.82
CA GLU A 121 1.34 -6.54 24.83
C GLU A 121 1.59 -6.00 26.24
N ASN A 122 2.84 -5.63 26.55
CA ASN A 122 3.23 -5.07 27.85
C ASN A 122 3.04 -3.55 27.95
N GLY A 123 2.46 -2.89 26.93
CA GLY A 123 2.22 -1.45 26.93
C GLY A 123 3.47 -0.58 26.93
N LYS A 124 4.65 -1.14 26.62
CA LYS A 124 5.91 -0.38 26.47
C LYS A 124 5.89 0.52 25.24
N ILE A 125 5.14 0.11 24.22
CA ILE A 125 4.89 0.88 23.02
C ILE A 125 3.37 1.05 22.86
N LYS A 126 2.92 2.29 22.73
CA LYS A 126 1.51 2.64 22.54
C LYS A 126 1.34 3.66 21.40
N THR A 127 0.09 3.81 20.94
CA THR A 127 -0.28 4.88 20.02
C THR A 127 0.15 6.25 20.57
N GLY A 128 0.74 7.06 19.70
CA GLY A 128 1.28 8.38 20.04
C GLY A 128 2.78 8.38 20.37
N ASP A 129 3.37 7.24 20.73
CA ASP A 129 4.81 7.14 20.98
C ASP A 129 5.61 7.30 19.68
N VAL A 130 6.83 7.82 19.78
CA VAL A 130 7.80 7.84 18.67
C VAL A 130 8.72 6.64 18.82
N ILE A 131 8.89 5.89 17.72
CA ILE A 131 9.76 4.72 17.68
C ILE A 131 10.80 4.83 16.57
N GLU A 132 11.99 4.33 16.87
CA GLU A 132 13.06 4.06 15.92
C GLU A 132 13.05 2.59 15.54
N ILE A 133 13.14 2.34 14.24
CA ILE A 133 13.19 1.02 13.65
C ILE A 133 14.51 0.89 12.90
N GLY A 134 15.24 -0.16 13.24
CA GLY A 134 16.50 -0.52 12.58
C GLY A 134 16.36 -1.82 11.79
N ASN A 135 17.17 -1.95 10.74
CA ASN A 135 17.31 -3.19 9.98
C ASN A 135 15.99 -3.79 9.45
N ALA A 136 15.05 -2.95 9.04
CA ALA A 136 13.78 -3.42 8.48
C ALA A 136 13.87 -3.75 6.98
N MET A 137 12.86 -4.43 6.43
CA MET A 137 12.78 -4.76 5.01
C MET A 137 11.49 -4.23 4.40
N ILE A 138 11.58 -3.56 3.25
CA ILE A 138 10.40 -3.11 2.52
C ILE A 138 9.87 -4.23 1.65
N ARG A 139 8.64 -4.65 1.92
CA ARG A 139 7.93 -5.64 1.13
C ARG A 139 6.46 -5.26 1.00
N ASN A 140 5.94 -5.27 -0.22
CA ASN A 140 4.56 -4.95 -0.54
C ASN A 140 4.12 -3.56 -0.03
N GLY A 141 5.02 -2.57 -0.09
CA GLY A 141 4.76 -1.24 0.49
C GLY A 141 4.67 -1.22 2.02
N GLU A 142 4.96 -2.32 2.69
CA GLU A 142 4.96 -2.46 4.15
C GLU A 142 6.40 -2.60 4.68
N LEU A 143 6.63 -2.14 5.90
CA LEU A 143 7.88 -2.29 6.63
C LEU A 143 7.84 -3.56 7.47
N HIS A 144 8.54 -4.60 7.03
CA HIS A 144 8.61 -5.88 7.73
C HIS A 144 9.76 -5.90 8.72
N LEU A 145 9.45 -6.20 9.98
CA LEU A 145 10.44 -6.43 11.03
C LEU A 145 10.55 -7.93 11.32
N SER A 146 11.79 -8.41 11.28
CA SER A 146 12.17 -9.78 11.62
C SER A 146 12.86 -9.81 12.99
N SER A 147 13.35 -10.98 13.40
CA SER A 147 14.19 -11.12 14.60
C SER A 147 15.54 -10.38 14.52
N PHE A 148 15.97 -9.98 13.31
CA PHE A 148 17.18 -9.18 13.08
C PHE A 148 16.91 -7.68 13.01
N SER A 149 15.65 -7.27 13.10
CA SER A 149 15.26 -5.86 13.12
C SER A 149 15.27 -5.36 14.56
N ASP A 150 15.46 -4.06 14.72
CA ASP A 150 15.44 -3.41 16.03
C ASP A 150 14.20 -2.50 16.10
N ILE A 151 13.58 -2.43 17.27
CA ILE A 151 12.53 -1.46 17.57
C ILE A 151 12.79 -0.87 18.96
N LYS A 152 12.86 0.46 19.03
CA LYS A 152 13.16 1.20 20.27
C LYS A 152 12.26 2.42 20.37
N GLN A 153 11.84 2.75 21.57
CA GLN A 153 11.19 4.03 21.81
C GLN A 153 12.22 5.15 21.71
N SER A 154 11.85 6.24 21.05
CA SER A 154 12.67 7.43 20.93
C SER A 154 12.09 8.56 21.77
N ASN A 155 12.96 9.40 22.31
CA ASN A 155 12.58 10.63 23.01
C ASN A 155 12.36 11.80 22.03
N GLU A 156 12.55 11.56 20.73
CA GLU A 156 12.31 12.55 19.70
C GLU A 156 10.83 12.95 19.63
N ARG A 157 10.61 14.21 19.24
CA ARG A 157 9.29 14.78 19.06
C ARG A 157 9.02 14.98 17.58
N ILE A 158 8.02 14.27 17.06
CA ILE A 158 7.51 14.43 15.70
C ILE A 158 6.11 15.03 15.81
N ASP A 159 6.01 16.34 15.65
CA ASP A 159 4.77 17.09 15.83
C ASP A 159 3.88 17.02 14.58
N ASN A 160 4.47 17.22 13.39
CA ASN A 160 3.75 17.19 12.13
C ASN A 160 3.90 15.81 11.49
N VAL A 161 2.85 14.99 11.59
CA VAL A 161 2.84 13.64 11.02
C VAL A 161 1.80 13.52 9.91
N VAL A 162 2.16 12.85 8.82
CA VAL A 162 1.22 12.60 7.72
C VAL A 162 0.28 11.46 8.11
N THR A 163 -0.95 11.79 8.48
CA THR A 163 -1.93 10.82 9.00
C THR A 163 -2.65 10.03 7.90
N LYS A 164 -2.73 10.56 6.68
CA LYS A 164 -3.36 9.90 5.53
C LYS A 164 -2.32 9.13 4.73
N ARG A 165 -2.63 7.89 4.36
CA ARG A 165 -1.72 7.07 3.53
C ARG A 165 -1.40 7.82 2.24
N VAL A 166 -0.10 8.04 1.99
CA VAL A 166 0.34 8.74 0.79
C VAL A 166 0.46 7.72 -0.32
N TYR A 167 -0.37 7.88 -1.35
CA TYR A 167 -0.26 7.09 -2.55
C TYR A 167 0.51 7.84 -3.62
N HIS A 168 1.45 7.17 -4.26
CA HIS A 168 2.16 7.74 -5.40
C HIS A 168 1.41 7.47 -6.69
N ILE A 169 1.31 8.50 -7.53
CA ILE A 169 0.71 8.39 -8.86
C ILE A 169 1.56 7.45 -9.73
N LYS A 170 0.92 6.45 -10.32
CA LYS A 170 1.48 5.49 -11.28
C LYS A 170 0.42 5.15 -12.34
N ARG A 171 0.89 4.60 -13.46
CA ARG A 171 0.05 4.03 -14.50
C ARG A 171 -0.42 2.63 -14.11
N ILE A 172 -1.58 2.22 -14.61
CA ILE A 172 -2.10 0.86 -14.43
C ILE A 172 -1.14 -0.15 -15.04
N SER A 173 -0.55 0.14 -16.20
CA SER A 173 0.44 -0.73 -16.85
C SER A 173 1.66 -1.06 -15.97
N ASP A 174 1.99 -0.18 -15.03
CA ASP A 174 3.16 -0.33 -14.15
C ASP A 174 2.79 -0.97 -12.80
N ALA A 175 1.50 -1.25 -12.58
CA ALA A 175 0.98 -1.80 -11.34
C ALA A 175 1.42 -3.25 -11.14
N LYS A 176 2.00 -3.55 -9.98
CA LYS A 176 2.44 -4.91 -9.61
C LYS A 176 1.73 -5.37 -8.35
N THR A 177 1.44 -6.66 -8.26
CA THR A 177 0.87 -7.29 -7.07
C THR A 177 1.66 -6.94 -5.82
N GLY A 178 0.95 -6.59 -4.76
CA GLY A 178 1.52 -6.19 -3.48
C GLY A 178 1.93 -4.72 -3.42
N GLN A 179 1.80 -3.94 -4.50
CA GLN A 179 2.08 -2.51 -4.44
C GLN A 179 0.82 -1.68 -4.21
N ASP A 180 1.02 -0.47 -3.72
CA ASP A 180 0.00 0.57 -3.77
C ASP A 180 0.01 1.26 -5.13
N LEU A 181 -1.19 1.65 -5.56
CA LEU A 181 -1.46 2.41 -6.78
C LEU A 181 -2.32 3.61 -6.42
N LYS A 182 -1.95 4.79 -6.91
CA LYS A 182 -2.88 5.88 -7.18
C LYS A 182 -2.85 6.17 -8.67
N THR A 183 -4.00 6.18 -9.32
CA THR A 183 -4.10 6.49 -10.75
C THR A 183 -5.35 7.33 -11.01
N ARG A 184 -5.27 8.17 -12.04
CA ARG A 184 -6.42 8.88 -12.60
C ARG A 184 -6.99 7.97 -13.67
N ALA A 185 -8.21 7.49 -13.47
CA ALA A 185 -8.81 6.53 -14.39
C ALA A 185 -10.30 6.83 -14.56
N VAL A 186 -10.86 6.28 -15.63
CA VAL A 186 -12.30 6.30 -15.94
C VAL A 186 -12.89 4.94 -15.56
N ILE A 187 -14.06 4.94 -14.94
CA ILE A 187 -14.84 3.71 -14.76
C ILE A 187 -15.47 3.34 -16.10
N VAL A 188 -14.93 2.35 -16.80
CA VAL A 188 -15.45 1.92 -18.12
C VAL A 188 -16.52 0.84 -18.01
N GLN A 189 -16.57 0.12 -16.89
CA GLN A 189 -17.56 -0.92 -16.65
C GLN A 189 -17.84 -1.08 -15.16
N ALA A 190 -19.09 -1.37 -14.82
CA ALA A 190 -19.49 -1.82 -13.49
C ALA A 190 -20.18 -3.19 -13.58
N PHE A 191 -20.03 -4.02 -12.56
CA PHE A 191 -20.67 -5.33 -12.43
C PHE A 191 -21.67 -5.34 -11.29
N ASP A 192 -22.51 -6.37 -11.25
CA ASP A 192 -23.54 -6.50 -10.24
C ASP A 192 -22.95 -6.58 -8.83
N PRO A 193 -23.57 -5.91 -7.85
CA PRO A 193 -23.15 -5.95 -6.45
C PRO A 193 -23.21 -7.38 -5.90
N ARG A 194 -22.15 -7.78 -5.19
CA ARG A 194 -22.11 -9.02 -4.42
C ARG A 194 -22.36 -8.72 -2.96
N TYR A 195 -23.42 -9.31 -2.40
CA TYR A 195 -23.81 -9.07 -1.02
C TYR A 195 -23.18 -10.07 -0.06
N PHE A 196 -22.90 -9.60 1.15
CA PHE A 196 -22.44 -10.43 2.26
C PHE A 196 -22.81 -9.78 3.58
N GLU A 197 -22.79 -10.57 4.65
CA GLU A 197 -23.11 -10.13 5.99
C GLU A 197 -21.86 -10.02 6.85
N VAL A 198 -21.82 -8.99 7.70
CA VAL A 198 -20.75 -8.77 8.66
C VAL A 198 -21.30 -8.56 10.06
N CYS A 199 -20.50 -8.92 11.04
CA CYS A 199 -20.79 -8.69 12.46
C CYS A 199 -20.81 -7.18 12.71
N SER A 200 -21.88 -6.70 13.36
CA SER A 200 -22.06 -5.30 13.76
C SER A 200 -20.96 -4.80 14.70
N GLU A 201 -20.34 -5.67 15.48
CA GLU A 201 -19.32 -5.31 16.47
C GLU A 201 -17.89 -5.32 15.91
N CYS A 202 -17.49 -6.36 15.16
CA CYS A 202 -16.10 -6.50 14.67
C CYS A 202 -15.92 -6.33 13.16
N GLY A 203 -17.01 -6.22 12.40
CA GLY A 203 -16.96 -6.10 10.93
C GLY A 203 -16.49 -7.36 10.19
N LYS A 204 -16.25 -8.49 10.88
CA LYS A 204 -15.90 -9.76 10.22
C LYS A 204 -17.13 -10.43 9.60
N LYS A 205 -16.90 -11.22 8.55
CA LYS A 205 -17.95 -11.97 7.86
C LYS A 205 -18.73 -12.87 8.84
N VAL A 206 -20.06 -12.84 8.70
CA VAL A 206 -21.02 -13.65 9.43
C VAL A 206 -21.62 -14.70 8.50
N ILE A 207 -21.94 -15.87 9.04
CA ILE A 207 -22.66 -16.96 8.37
C ILE A 207 -23.77 -17.36 9.32
N ASP A 208 -25.01 -17.45 8.83
CA ASP A 208 -26.20 -17.83 9.62
C ASP A 208 -26.38 -17.00 10.92
N SER A 209 -26.13 -15.69 10.84
CA SER A 209 -26.17 -14.76 11.98
C SER A 209 -25.20 -15.09 13.13
N GLU A 210 -24.17 -15.90 12.85
CA GLU A 210 -23.11 -16.24 13.81
C GLU A 210 -21.74 -15.67 13.40
N CYS A 211 -21.14 -14.93 14.33
CA CYS A 211 -19.78 -14.42 14.27
C CYS A 211 -18.84 -15.36 15.02
N LYS A 212 -17.70 -15.71 14.42
CA LYS A 212 -16.67 -16.56 15.06
C LYS A 212 -16.08 -16.02 16.37
N ILE A 213 -16.26 -14.72 16.66
CA ILE A 213 -15.71 -14.09 17.87
C ILE A 213 -16.82 -13.82 18.89
N HIS A 214 -17.95 -13.27 18.45
CA HIS A 214 -19.00 -12.76 19.33
C HIS A 214 -20.24 -13.68 19.38
N GLY A 215 -20.20 -14.83 18.71
CA GLY A 215 -21.33 -15.75 18.63
C GLY A 215 -22.49 -15.15 17.86
N LYS A 216 -23.71 -15.32 18.36
CA LYS A 216 -24.93 -14.87 17.67
C LYS A 216 -25.02 -13.35 17.69
N VAL A 217 -25.07 -12.74 16.51
CA VAL A 217 -25.08 -11.28 16.32
C VAL A 217 -26.17 -10.88 15.33
N GLU A 218 -26.61 -9.63 15.39
CA GLU A 218 -27.43 -9.05 14.32
C GLU A 218 -26.51 -8.62 13.15
N PRO A 219 -26.58 -9.27 11.99
CA PRO A 219 -25.67 -8.99 10.89
C PRO A 219 -26.02 -7.67 10.19
N LYS A 220 -24.97 -6.92 9.81
CA LYS A 220 -25.10 -5.79 8.89
C LYS A 220 -24.81 -6.26 7.46
N ARG A 221 -25.73 -5.99 6.53
CA ARG A 221 -25.52 -6.26 5.11
C ARG A 221 -24.49 -5.30 4.51
N ARG A 222 -23.64 -5.84 3.66
CA ARG A 222 -22.59 -5.15 2.90
C ARG A 222 -22.62 -5.63 1.45
N ALA A 223 -22.00 -4.86 0.58
CA ALA A 223 -21.92 -5.09 -0.85
C ALA A 223 -20.49 -4.78 -1.34
N LEU A 224 -20.04 -5.57 -2.30
CA LEU A 224 -18.85 -5.29 -3.09
C LEU A 224 -19.27 -5.15 -4.55
N ILE A 225 -18.88 -4.04 -5.18
CA ILE A 225 -19.14 -3.79 -6.59
C ILE A 225 -17.81 -3.89 -7.30
N ASN A 226 -17.72 -4.78 -8.29
CA ASN A 226 -16.56 -4.80 -9.17
C ASN A 226 -16.75 -3.74 -10.25
N VAL A 227 -15.66 -3.08 -10.61
CA VAL A 227 -15.59 -2.15 -11.75
C VAL A 227 -14.35 -2.46 -12.58
N VAL A 228 -14.31 -1.96 -13.81
CA VAL A 228 -13.10 -1.88 -14.62
C VAL A 228 -12.69 -0.42 -14.71
N LEU A 229 -11.44 -0.14 -14.36
CA LEU A 229 -10.83 1.16 -14.49
C LEU A 229 -9.89 1.15 -15.71
N ASP A 230 -9.90 2.24 -16.46
CA ASP A 230 -9.00 2.48 -17.60
C ASP A 230 -8.34 3.85 -17.43
N ASP A 231 -7.00 3.89 -17.47
CA ASP A 231 -6.22 5.13 -17.38
C ASP A 231 -5.55 5.52 -18.72
N GLY A 232 -5.94 4.86 -19.80
CA GLY A 232 -5.38 5.01 -21.14
C GLY A 232 -4.09 4.21 -21.39
N THR A 233 -3.50 3.59 -20.36
CA THR A 233 -2.28 2.79 -20.49
C THR A 233 -2.54 1.30 -20.41
N ASP A 234 -3.48 0.90 -19.56
CA ASP A 234 -4.01 -0.45 -19.42
C ASP A 234 -5.35 -0.38 -18.66
N ASN A 235 -6.06 -1.49 -18.56
CA ASN A 235 -7.25 -1.63 -17.74
C ASN A 235 -7.01 -2.55 -16.53
N ILE A 236 -7.73 -2.29 -15.43
CA ILE A 236 -7.66 -3.13 -14.24
C ILE A 236 -9.03 -3.33 -13.61
N ARG A 237 -9.30 -4.57 -13.19
CA ARG A 237 -10.48 -4.87 -12.38
C ARG A 237 -10.27 -4.34 -10.97
N ALA A 238 -11.20 -3.54 -10.49
CA ALA A 238 -11.13 -2.91 -9.18
C ALA A 238 -12.36 -3.21 -8.32
N LEU A 239 -12.17 -3.18 -7.01
CA LEU A 239 -13.18 -3.50 -6.00
C LEU A 239 -13.60 -2.25 -5.24
N LEU A 240 -14.89 -1.94 -5.28
CA LEU A 240 -15.51 -0.87 -4.51
C LEU A 240 -16.26 -1.43 -3.30
N SER A 241 -15.97 -0.88 -2.11
CA SER A 241 -16.78 -1.11 -0.91
C SER A 241 -18.07 -0.28 -0.96
N ASN A 242 -19.04 -0.60 -0.09
CA ASN A 242 -20.26 0.20 0.07
C ASN A 242 -19.96 1.70 0.23
N GLU A 243 -19.01 2.06 1.10
CA GLU A 243 -18.69 3.46 1.40
C GLU A 243 -18.16 4.20 0.19
N LEU A 244 -17.35 3.52 -0.64
CA LEU A 244 -16.79 4.11 -1.85
C LEU A 244 -17.82 4.20 -2.98
N ALA A 245 -18.72 3.22 -3.09
CA ALA A 245 -19.84 3.27 -4.02
C ALA A 245 -20.77 4.47 -3.71
N ILE A 246 -21.02 4.75 -2.42
CA ILE A 246 -21.78 5.94 -2.00
C ILE A 246 -21.08 7.24 -2.41
N LYS A 247 -19.76 7.32 -2.33
CA LYS A 247 -19.00 8.49 -2.82
C LYS A 247 -19.10 8.69 -4.34
N LEU A 248 -19.41 7.64 -5.09
CA LEU A 248 -19.67 7.70 -6.53
C LEU A 248 -21.15 7.98 -6.86
N GLY A 249 -21.97 8.32 -5.86
CA GLY A 249 -23.38 8.68 -6.05
C GLY A 249 -24.38 7.52 -5.99
N LEU A 250 -23.94 6.30 -5.67
CA LEU A 250 -24.83 5.15 -5.43
C LEU A 250 -25.28 5.14 -3.96
N GLY A 251 -26.50 5.58 -3.69
CA GLY A 251 -27.09 5.51 -2.35
C GLY A 251 -27.29 4.06 -1.88
N GLU A 252 -27.59 3.87 -0.59
CA GLU A 252 -27.79 2.52 -0.04
C GLU A 252 -28.91 1.75 -0.76
N GLU A 253 -30.03 2.43 -1.10
CA GLU A 253 -31.12 1.82 -1.85
C GLU A 253 -30.70 1.38 -3.26
N ASP A 254 -29.84 2.17 -3.90
CA ASP A 254 -29.30 1.88 -5.23
C ASP A 254 -28.36 0.66 -5.17
N ILE A 255 -27.62 0.49 -4.07
CA ILE A 255 -26.67 -0.61 -3.90
C ILE A 255 -27.38 -1.93 -3.60
N PHE A 256 -28.44 -1.92 -2.78
CA PHE A 256 -29.08 -3.14 -2.28
C PHE A 256 -30.34 -3.59 -3.03
N SER A 257 -30.77 -2.82 -4.04
CA SER A 257 -31.79 -3.22 -5.01
C SER A 257 -31.16 -3.34 -6.40
N LEU A 258 -31.21 -4.53 -7.01
CA LEU A 258 -30.65 -4.72 -8.35
C LEU A 258 -31.33 -3.85 -9.40
N GLU A 259 -32.64 -3.65 -9.30
CA GLU A 259 -33.40 -2.79 -10.22
C GLU A 259 -32.90 -1.34 -10.18
N LYS A 260 -32.86 -0.75 -8.97
CA LYS A 260 -32.32 0.62 -8.77
C LYS A 260 -30.84 0.72 -9.13
N PHE A 261 -30.06 -0.34 -8.86
CA PHE A 261 -28.68 -0.42 -9.28
C PHE A 261 -28.58 -0.27 -10.80
N TYR A 262 -29.37 -1.02 -11.58
CA TYR A 262 -29.34 -0.94 -13.04
C TYR A 262 -29.74 0.44 -13.57
N GLU A 263 -30.71 1.12 -12.95
CA GLU A 263 -31.09 2.49 -13.32
C GLU A 263 -29.95 3.49 -13.14
N LYS A 264 -29.17 3.34 -12.06
CA LYS A 264 -28.14 4.31 -11.67
C LYS A 264 -26.72 3.91 -12.05
N LYS A 265 -26.49 2.66 -12.43
CA LYS A 265 -25.19 2.12 -12.84
C LYS A 265 -24.55 2.96 -13.95
N SER A 266 -25.35 3.45 -14.88
CA SER A 266 -24.89 4.28 -16.00
C SER A 266 -24.33 5.64 -15.56
N SER A 267 -24.71 6.16 -14.38
CA SER A 267 -24.14 7.41 -13.86
C SER A 267 -22.76 7.23 -13.24
N VAL A 268 -22.37 6.00 -12.93
CA VAL A 268 -21.03 5.68 -12.40
C VAL A 268 -20.06 5.36 -13.52
N ILE A 269 -20.56 4.78 -14.61
CA ILE A 269 -19.76 4.54 -15.81
C ILE A 269 -19.45 5.89 -16.47
N GLY A 270 -18.18 6.11 -16.84
CA GLY A 270 -17.70 7.37 -17.40
C GLY A 270 -17.17 8.35 -16.35
N GLU A 271 -17.39 8.11 -15.05
CA GLU A 271 -16.80 8.92 -14.00
C GLU A 271 -15.28 8.78 -14.02
N GLU A 272 -14.61 9.93 -14.09
CA GLU A 272 -13.16 10.03 -14.01
C GLU A 272 -12.77 10.58 -12.64
N LYS A 273 -11.94 9.85 -11.90
CA LYS A 273 -11.48 10.23 -10.56
C LYS A 273 -10.04 9.77 -10.34
N PHE A 274 -9.43 10.25 -9.26
CA PHE A 274 -8.28 9.56 -8.69
C PHE A 274 -8.76 8.39 -7.83
N PHE A 275 -8.27 7.20 -8.15
CA PHE A 275 -8.48 5.98 -7.38
C PHE A 275 -7.17 5.60 -6.71
N ALA A 276 -7.20 5.36 -5.40
CA ALA A 276 -6.03 4.92 -4.66
C ALA A 276 -6.32 3.70 -3.78
N GLY A 277 -5.34 2.82 -3.65
CA GLY A 277 -5.47 1.60 -2.86
C GLY A 277 -4.35 0.60 -3.12
N SER A 278 -4.64 -0.67 -2.87
CA SER A 278 -3.66 -1.76 -2.93
C SER A 278 -3.94 -2.75 -4.06
N ILE A 279 -2.89 -3.17 -4.76
CA ILE A 279 -2.95 -4.17 -5.83
C ILE A 279 -2.77 -5.56 -5.20
N ARG A 280 -3.76 -6.43 -5.38
CA ARG A 280 -3.76 -7.79 -4.83
C ARG A 280 -3.81 -8.83 -5.94
N SER A 281 -3.37 -10.04 -5.64
CA SER A 281 -3.59 -11.18 -6.51
C SER A 281 -4.83 -11.92 -6.04
N ASN A 282 -5.70 -12.25 -6.98
CA ASN A 282 -6.79 -13.18 -6.75
C ASN A 282 -6.27 -14.58 -7.03
N ALA A 283 -5.96 -15.33 -5.98
CA ALA A 283 -5.35 -16.66 -6.08
C ALA A 283 -6.23 -17.70 -6.81
N LEU A 284 -7.55 -17.49 -6.85
CA LEU A 284 -8.48 -18.42 -7.52
C LEU A 284 -8.44 -18.28 -9.05
N TYR A 285 -8.28 -17.06 -9.55
CA TYR A 285 -8.32 -16.75 -10.99
C TYR A 285 -6.96 -16.36 -11.55
N ASN A 286 -5.93 -16.28 -10.70
CA ASN A 286 -4.60 -15.80 -11.03
C ASN A 286 -4.61 -14.41 -11.72
N THR A 287 -5.57 -13.56 -11.33
CA THR A 287 -5.73 -12.20 -11.87
C THR A 287 -5.30 -11.15 -10.85
N THR A 288 -4.78 -10.04 -11.35
CA THR A 288 -4.52 -8.85 -10.53
C THR A 288 -5.84 -8.12 -10.28
N GLU A 289 -6.09 -7.69 -9.05
CA GLU A 289 -7.27 -6.94 -8.66
C GLU A 289 -6.86 -5.71 -7.84
N PHE A 290 -7.45 -4.56 -8.15
CA PHE A 290 -7.19 -3.30 -7.46
C PHE A 290 -8.21 -3.08 -6.35
N ASN A 291 -7.79 -3.23 -5.10
CA ASN A 291 -8.66 -2.96 -3.95
C ASN A 291 -8.61 -1.46 -3.63
N ILE A 292 -9.69 -0.74 -3.97
CA ILE A 292 -9.76 0.70 -3.80
C ILE A 292 -9.98 1.01 -2.30
N GLU A 293 -9.20 1.96 -1.79
CA GLU A 293 -9.22 2.42 -0.40
C GLU A 293 -9.61 3.92 -0.32
N SER A 294 -9.34 4.70 -1.36
CA SER A 294 -9.83 6.09 -1.49
C SER A 294 -10.20 6.46 -2.93
N ILE A 295 -11.14 7.40 -3.03
CA ILE A 295 -11.55 8.06 -4.27
C ILE A 295 -11.47 9.56 -4.01
N GLU A 296 -10.83 10.29 -4.92
CA GLU A 296 -10.61 11.72 -4.85
C GLU A 296 -11.00 12.36 -6.18
N ASP A 297 -11.71 13.49 -6.12
CA ASP A 297 -11.86 14.37 -7.27
C ASP A 297 -10.53 15.02 -7.64
N PHE A 298 -10.44 15.55 -8.85
CA PHE A 298 -9.32 16.38 -9.28
C PHE A 298 -9.83 17.70 -9.85
N SER A 299 -9.09 18.78 -9.60
CA SER A 299 -9.31 20.01 -10.36
C SER A 299 -8.67 19.89 -11.73
N ILE A 300 -9.40 20.34 -12.75
CA ILE A 300 -8.87 20.50 -14.11
C ILE A 300 -7.67 21.45 -14.09
N GLU A 301 -7.68 22.47 -13.23
CA GLU A 301 -6.61 23.47 -13.14
C GLU A 301 -5.32 22.86 -12.59
N ASP A 302 -5.42 21.98 -11.60
CA ASP A 302 -4.25 21.27 -11.05
C ASP A 302 -3.66 20.31 -12.08
N LEU A 303 -4.52 19.64 -12.85
CA LEU A 303 -4.09 18.77 -13.94
C LEU A 303 -3.36 19.54 -15.05
N ILE A 304 -3.89 20.71 -15.44
CA ILE A 304 -3.25 21.57 -16.44
C ILE A 304 -1.85 21.99 -15.94
N LYS A 305 -1.74 22.44 -14.68
CA LYS A 305 -0.44 22.81 -14.10
C LYS A 305 0.55 21.65 -14.10
N ASP A 306 0.11 20.44 -13.73
CA ASP A 306 0.97 19.25 -13.74
C ASP A 306 1.44 18.88 -15.15
N LEU A 307 0.59 19.05 -16.17
CA LEU A 307 0.94 18.80 -17.56
C LEU A 307 1.85 19.89 -18.16
N GLU A 308 1.66 21.15 -17.75
CA GLU A 308 2.47 22.28 -18.20
C GLU A 308 3.83 22.35 -17.52
N GLY A 309 3.92 21.97 -16.24
CA GLY A 309 5.18 21.91 -15.48
C GLY A 309 6.11 20.76 -15.87
N ASN A 310 5.64 19.82 -16.69
CA ASN A 310 6.43 18.73 -17.27
C ASN A 310 6.91 19.04 -18.72
N LYS A 311 6.85 20.30 -19.16
CA LYS A 311 7.46 20.77 -20.42
C LYS A 311 8.87 21.32 -20.23
#